data_AF-A0A838HIG2-F1
#
_entry.id   AF-A0A838HIG2-F1
#
_cell.length_a   1.000
_cell.length_b   1.000
_cell.length_c   1.000
_cell.angle_alpha   90.00
_cell.angle_beta   90.00
_cell.angle_gamma   90.00
#
_symmetry.space_group_name_H-M   'P 1'
#
loop_
_entity.id
_entity.type
_entity.pdbx_description
1 polymer ?
#
loop_
_entity_poly.entity_id
_entity_poly.type
_entity_poly.pdbx_seq_one_letter_code
_entity_poly.pdbx_strand_id
1 'polypeptide(L)'
;MSRSALRSFLMAAPKAEVHIHLEGAVSRGFLEERAALHRLPWVGHAADELRRRLGAGSLEDFFQAFRWVLEGHFRTPGDYVAGLRDVATSLRQANIRYAELSVSAGALLFFDRPLREILDALTETADVLQVGGGPEVRLVADGVRQHGPAPLERVLRAVLESSRAGEPRWVALGLAGVEASRPAAQFA
;
A
#
# COMPACT_ATOMS: atom_id res chain seq x y z
N MET A 1 -22.14 -25.45 -11.52
CA MET A 1 -22.40 -24.48 -10.44
C MET A 1 -23.10 -23.26 -11.02
N SER A 2 -24.10 -22.71 -10.34
CA SER A 2 -24.67 -21.41 -10.73
C SER A 2 -23.66 -20.28 -10.43
N ARG A 3 -23.78 -19.14 -11.11
CA ARG A 3 -22.95 -17.95 -10.83
C ARG A 3 -23.04 -17.51 -9.36
N SER A 4 -24.23 -17.66 -8.76
CA SER A 4 -24.47 -17.38 -7.34
C SER A 4 -23.69 -18.34 -6.44
N ALA A 5 -23.77 -19.65 -6.70
CA ALA A 5 -23.03 -20.66 -5.95
C ALA A 5 -21.50 -20.46 -6.06
N LEU A 6 -21.01 -20.09 -7.25
CA LEU A 6 -19.59 -19.76 -7.44
C LEU A 6 -19.17 -18.53 -6.63
N ARG A 7 -19.96 -17.45 -6.67
CA ARG A 7 -19.68 -16.25 -5.87
C ARG A 7 -19.65 -16.56 -4.38
N SER A 8 -20.63 -17.29 -3.86
CA SER A 8 -20.66 -17.70 -2.44
C SER A 8 -19.44 -18.53 -2.06
N PHE A 9 -19.04 -19.48 -2.91
CA PHE A 9 -17.84 -20.27 -2.70
C PHE A 9 -16.57 -19.41 -2.66
N LEU A 10 -16.38 -18.51 -3.64
CA LEU A 10 -15.21 -17.64 -3.72
C LEU A 10 -15.10 -16.70 -2.51
N MET A 11 -16.23 -16.15 -2.05
CA MET A 11 -16.27 -15.28 -0.87
C MET A 11 -15.98 -16.07 0.42
N ALA A 12 -16.46 -17.31 0.52
CA ALA A 12 -16.29 -18.15 1.72
C ALA A 12 -14.94 -18.86 1.80
N ALA A 13 -14.22 -19.04 0.69
CA ALA A 13 -12.92 -19.71 0.71
C ALA A 13 -11.88 -18.89 1.49
N PRO A 14 -11.10 -19.47 2.43
CA PRO A 14 -9.98 -18.76 3.04
C PRO A 14 -8.88 -18.54 2.01
N LYS A 15 -8.30 -17.34 1.99
CA LYS A 15 -7.31 -16.93 0.97
C LYS A 15 -6.10 -16.24 1.58
N ALA A 16 -5.01 -16.21 0.82
CA ALA A 16 -3.84 -15.37 1.07
C ALA A 16 -3.69 -14.37 -0.08
N GLU A 17 -3.33 -13.13 0.23
CA GLU A 17 -3.07 -12.07 -0.75
C GLU A 17 -1.61 -11.65 -0.65
N VAL A 18 -0.79 -12.02 -1.64
CA VAL A 18 0.67 -11.85 -1.58
C VAL A 18 1.22 -10.86 -2.60
N HIS A 19 0.35 -10.18 -3.34
CA HIS A 19 0.74 -9.14 -4.29
C HIS A 19 -0.30 -8.04 -4.31
N ILE A 20 -0.16 -7.10 -3.38
CA ILE A 20 -1.07 -5.97 -3.26
C ILE A 20 -0.30 -4.76 -2.73
N HIS A 21 -0.46 -3.62 -3.39
CA HIS A 21 0.10 -2.36 -2.90
C HIS A 21 -0.90 -1.68 -1.97
N LEU A 22 -0.46 -1.32 -0.77
CA LEU A 22 -1.27 -0.60 0.21
C LEU A 22 -1.90 0.64 -0.42
N GLU A 23 -1.10 1.44 -1.13
CA GLU A 23 -1.54 2.72 -1.68
C GLU A 23 -2.46 2.55 -2.90
N GLY A 24 -2.46 1.37 -3.53
CA GLY A 24 -3.34 1.03 -4.64
C GLY A 24 -4.64 0.33 -4.23
N ALA A 25 -4.74 -0.11 -2.98
CA ALA A 25 -5.84 -0.94 -2.48
C ALA A 25 -6.85 -0.17 -1.61
N VAL A 26 -6.57 1.09 -1.28
CA VAL A 26 -7.46 1.92 -0.46
C VAL A 26 -8.79 2.19 -1.12
N SER A 27 -9.83 2.28 -0.30
CA SER A 27 -11.18 2.53 -0.74
C SER A 27 -11.37 3.96 -1.25
N ARG A 28 -12.44 4.17 -2.01
CA ARG A 28 -12.91 5.51 -2.36
C ARG A 28 -13.18 6.37 -1.11
N GLY A 29 -13.73 5.77 -0.06
CA GLY A 29 -14.02 6.46 1.20
C GLY A 29 -12.75 7.01 1.85
N PHE A 30 -11.67 6.20 1.85
CA PHE A 30 -10.36 6.66 2.32
C PHE A 30 -9.86 7.86 1.52
N LEU A 31 -9.92 7.82 0.18
CA LEU A 31 -9.45 8.94 -0.66
C LEU A 31 -10.23 10.23 -0.35
N GLU A 32 -11.55 10.16 -0.23
CA GLU A 32 -12.38 11.33 0.10
C GLU A 32 -12.09 11.87 1.50
N GLU A 33 -11.93 11.00 2.49
CA GLU A 33 -11.63 11.39 3.87
C GLU A 33 -10.25 12.06 3.97
N ARG A 34 -9.22 11.45 3.36
CA ARG A 34 -7.87 12.03 3.32
C ARG A 34 -7.84 13.34 2.54
N ALA A 35 -8.63 13.45 1.48
CA ALA A 35 -8.73 14.69 0.72
C ALA A 35 -9.31 15.84 1.54
N ALA A 36 -10.35 15.57 2.33
CA ALA A 36 -10.92 16.54 3.26
C ALA A 36 -9.91 16.94 4.33
N LEU A 37 -9.22 15.96 4.94
CA LEU A 37 -8.19 16.19 5.96
C LEU A 37 -7.06 17.09 5.43
N HIS A 38 -6.55 16.77 4.23
CA HIS A 38 -5.44 17.48 3.60
C HIS A 38 -5.87 18.71 2.79
N ARG A 39 -7.16 19.07 2.83
CA ARG A 39 -7.77 20.21 2.12
C ARG A 39 -7.39 20.23 0.63
N LEU A 40 -7.51 19.08 -0.03
CA LEU A 40 -7.20 18.98 -1.45
C LEU A 40 -8.19 19.84 -2.28
N PRO A 41 -7.74 20.42 -3.41
CA PRO A 41 -8.51 21.43 -4.15
C PRO A 41 -9.81 20.91 -4.78
N TRP A 42 -10.00 19.59 -4.80
CA TRP A 42 -11.18 18.94 -5.37
C TRP A 42 -12.22 18.52 -4.33
N VAL A 43 -12.01 18.83 -3.04
CA VAL A 43 -13.03 18.61 -1.99
C VAL A 43 -14.35 19.27 -2.40
N GLY A 44 -15.44 18.49 -2.39
CA GLY A 44 -16.76 18.90 -2.93
C GLY A 44 -17.03 18.45 -4.37
N HIS A 45 -16.02 17.95 -5.09
CA HIS A 45 -16.11 17.48 -6.49
C HIS A 45 -15.56 16.04 -6.66
N ALA A 46 -15.68 15.21 -5.62
CA ALA A 46 -15.05 13.89 -5.56
C ALA A 46 -15.43 12.95 -6.70
N ALA A 47 -16.72 12.90 -7.08
CA ALA A 47 -17.20 11.99 -8.11
C ALA A 47 -16.51 12.23 -9.47
N ASP A 48 -16.37 13.49 -9.88
CA ASP A 48 -15.72 13.85 -11.13
C ASP A 48 -14.20 13.70 -11.07
N GLU A 49 -13.57 14.12 -9.97
CA GLU A 49 -12.12 14.00 -9.83
C GLU A 49 -11.68 12.54 -9.80
N LEU A 50 -12.35 11.69 -9.01
CA LEU A 50 -12.00 10.27 -8.92
C LEU A 50 -12.24 9.54 -10.25
N ARG A 51 -13.34 9.83 -10.95
CA ARG A 51 -13.60 9.27 -12.29
C ARG A 51 -12.49 9.67 -13.28
N ARG A 52 -12.05 10.92 -13.23
CA ARG A 52 -11.00 11.45 -14.09
C ARG A 52 -9.62 10.87 -13.76
N ARG A 53 -9.30 10.71 -12.48
CA ARG A 53 -7.97 10.26 -12.00
C ARG A 53 -7.81 8.74 -12.02
N LEU A 54 -8.88 7.99 -11.76
CA LEU A 54 -8.83 6.53 -11.60
C LEU A 54 -9.36 5.77 -12.84
N GLY A 55 -9.82 6.48 -13.88
CA GLY A 55 -10.24 5.89 -15.15
C GLY A 55 -9.07 5.47 -16.04
N ALA A 56 -8.10 4.73 -15.51
CA ALA A 56 -6.89 4.35 -16.23
C ALA A 56 -7.22 3.46 -17.44
N GLY A 57 -6.76 3.85 -18.63
CA GLY A 57 -6.87 3.07 -19.87
C GLY A 57 -5.56 2.41 -20.31
N SER A 58 -4.44 2.82 -19.69
CA SER A 58 -3.09 2.35 -19.99
C SER A 58 -2.25 2.21 -18.72
N LEU A 59 -1.09 1.55 -18.85
CA LEU A 59 -0.12 1.43 -17.74
C LEU A 59 0.44 2.80 -17.33
N GLU A 60 0.58 3.74 -18.27
CA GLU A 60 1.02 5.10 -17.96
C GLU A 60 -0.03 5.86 -17.14
N ASP A 61 -1.30 5.76 -17.53
CA ASP A 61 -2.40 6.35 -16.75
C ASP A 61 -2.45 5.78 -15.33
N PHE A 62 -2.20 4.47 -15.19
CA PHE A 62 -2.09 3.83 -13.88
C PHE A 62 -0.97 4.46 -13.03
N PHE A 63 0.24 4.63 -13.56
CA PHE A 63 1.33 5.24 -12.79
C PHE A 63 1.05 6.70 -12.42
N GLN A 64 0.40 7.46 -13.31
CA GLN A 64 -0.04 8.83 -12.99
C GLN A 64 -1.09 8.85 -11.87
N ALA A 65 -2.06 7.94 -11.91
CA ALA A 65 -3.07 7.78 -10.88
C ALA A 65 -2.45 7.36 -9.54
N PHE A 66 -1.57 6.36 -9.56
CA PHE A 66 -0.88 5.84 -8.38
C PHE A 66 -0.02 6.91 -7.71
N ARG A 67 0.75 7.68 -8.51
CA ARG A 67 1.51 8.84 -8.01
C ARG A 67 0.60 9.88 -7.39
N TRP A 68 -0.55 10.18 -8.04
CA TRP A 68 -1.52 11.13 -7.51
C TRP A 68 -2.11 10.69 -6.17
N VAL A 69 -2.39 9.39 -6.00
CA VAL A 69 -2.83 8.84 -4.71
C VAL A 69 -1.76 9.03 -3.64
N LEU A 70 -0.51 8.60 -3.92
CA LEU A 70 0.63 8.76 -3.00
C LEU A 70 0.82 10.22 -2.56
N GLU A 71 0.91 11.14 -3.51
CA GLU A 71 1.21 12.55 -3.25
C GLU A 71 0.07 13.26 -2.50
N GLY A 72 -1.18 12.95 -2.86
CA GLY A 72 -2.36 13.60 -2.32
C GLY A 72 -2.76 13.12 -0.92
N HIS A 73 -2.64 11.82 -0.66
CA HIS A 73 -3.37 11.17 0.44
C HIS A 73 -2.45 10.51 1.47
N PHE A 74 -1.21 10.16 1.09
CA PHE A 74 -0.26 9.45 1.95
C PHE A 74 0.90 10.37 2.35
N ARG A 75 0.66 11.24 3.34
CA ARG A 75 1.60 12.31 3.72
C ARG A 75 2.26 12.12 5.07
N THR A 76 1.57 11.46 5.98
CA THR A 76 1.96 11.33 7.39
C THR A 76 1.87 9.87 7.84
N PRO A 77 2.51 9.48 8.96
CA PRO A 77 2.30 8.17 9.57
C PRO A 77 0.82 7.84 9.79
N GLY A 78 0.02 8.84 10.22
CA GLY A 78 -1.42 8.68 10.43
C GLY A 78 -2.20 8.31 9.16
N ASP A 79 -1.78 8.80 7.99
CA ASP A 79 -2.41 8.44 6.72
C ASP A 79 -2.14 6.97 6.34
N TYR A 80 -0.91 6.50 6.57
CA TYR A 80 -0.52 5.12 6.34
C TYR A 80 -1.24 4.16 7.30
N VAL A 81 -1.37 4.53 8.57
CA VAL A 81 -2.17 3.77 9.56
C VAL A 81 -3.64 3.69 9.14
N ALA A 82 -4.23 4.81 8.71
CA ALA A 82 -5.61 4.83 8.23
C ALA A 82 -5.79 3.95 6.98
N GLY A 83 -4.85 4.03 6.03
CA GLY A 83 -4.87 3.21 4.82
C GLY A 83 -4.77 1.73 5.12
N LEU A 84 -3.89 1.33 6.04
CA LEU A 84 -3.73 -0.06 6.44
C LEU A 84 -5.01 -0.63 7.07
N ARG A 85 -5.70 0.15 7.91
CA ARG A 85 -6.97 -0.25 8.51
C ARG A 85 -8.10 -0.37 7.48
N ASP A 86 -8.15 0.54 6.51
CA ASP A 86 -9.10 0.51 5.41
C ASP A 86 -8.91 -0.74 4.53
N VAL A 87 -7.66 -1.01 4.11
CA VAL A 87 -7.32 -2.20 3.32
C VAL A 87 -7.58 -3.49 4.12
N ALA A 88 -7.18 -3.56 5.39
CA ALA A 88 -7.43 -4.73 6.23
C ALA A 88 -8.92 -5.04 6.38
N THR A 89 -9.79 -4.02 6.41
CA THR A 89 -11.24 -4.19 6.40
C THR A 89 -11.70 -4.89 5.13
N SER A 90 -11.22 -4.44 3.97
CA SER A 90 -11.53 -5.04 2.67
C SER A 90 -11.01 -6.48 2.56
N LEU A 91 -9.79 -6.74 3.01
CA LEU A 91 -9.20 -8.09 3.05
C LEU A 91 -10.04 -9.05 3.92
N ARG A 92 -10.47 -8.60 5.09
CA ARG A 92 -11.33 -9.39 5.99
C ARG A 92 -12.68 -9.71 5.34
N GLN A 93 -13.31 -8.74 4.66
CA GLN A 93 -14.57 -8.95 3.94
C GLN A 93 -14.42 -9.96 2.79
N ALA A 94 -13.23 -10.02 2.18
CA ALA A 94 -12.89 -10.99 1.15
C ALA A 94 -12.46 -12.36 1.72
N ASN A 95 -12.52 -12.59 3.04
CA ASN A 95 -12.00 -13.80 3.71
C ASN A 95 -10.52 -14.10 3.41
N ILE A 96 -9.71 -13.04 3.25
CA ILE A 96 -8.26 -13.13 3.28
C ILE A 96 -7.83 -13.31 4.73
N ARG A 97 -7.03 -14.35 5.01
CA ARG A 97 -6.55 -14.69 6.35
C ARG A 97 -5.11 -14.26 6.57
N TYR A 98 -4.35 -14.09 5.49
CA TYR A 98 -2.95 -13.69 5.47
C TYR A 98 -2.71 -12.73 4.31
N ALA A 99 -1.94 -11.67 4.51
CA ALA A 99 -1.54 -10.77 3.43
C ALA A 99 -0.09 -10.29 3.55
N GLU A 100 0.59 -10.17 2.41
CA GLU A 100 1.86 -9.46 2.25
C GLU A 100 1.60 -8.14 1.51
N LEU A 101 1.50 -7.05 2.27
CA LEU A 101 1.20 -5.73 1.73
C LEU A 101 2.48 -5.02 1.31
N SER A 102 2.58 -4.69 0.03
CA SER A 102 3.65 -3.88 -0.52
C SER A 102 3.41 -2.41 -0.18
N VAL A 103 4.43 -1.75 0.35
CA VAL A 103 4.45 -0.32 0.68
C VAL A 103 5.50 0.35 -0.18
N SER A 104 5.13 1.43 -0.86
CA SER A 104 6.00 2.16 -1.79
C SER A 104 7.08 2.98 -1.06
N ALA A 105 7.93 2.32 -0.27
CA ALA A 105 8.91 2.94 0.62
C ALA A 105 9.93 3.80 -0.12
N GLY A 106 10.30 3.41 -1.35
CA GLY A 106 11.13 4.24 -2.23
C GLY A 106 10.46 5.56 -2.64
N ALA A 107 9.13 5.61 -2.71
CA ALA A 107 8.37 6.83 -2.98
C ALA A 107 8.33 7.76 -1.76
N LEU A 108 8.33 7.22 -0.54
CA LEU A 108 8.46 8.01 0.68
C LEU A 108 9.73 8.87 0.67
N LEU A 109 10.85 8.29 0.24
CA LEU A 109 12.12 9.03 0.10
C LEU A 109 12.04 10.12 -0.97
N PHE A 110 11.34 9.85 -2.08
CA PHE A 110 11.17 10.82 -3.16
C PHE A 110 10.30 12.01 -2.75
N PHE A 111 9.25 11.78 -1.95
CA PHE A 111 8.34 12.80 -1.45
C PHE A 111 8.78 13.41 -0.10
N ASP A 112 10.00 13.15 0.35
CA ASP A 112 10.55 13.62 1.63
C ASP A 112 9.63 13.34 2.84
N ARG A 113 9.09 12.11 2.88
CA ARG A 113 8.21 11.63 3.96
C ARG A 113 9.04 10.98 5.08
N PRO A 114 8.55 11.01 6.34
CA PRO A 114 9.28 10.45 7.47
C PRO A 114 9.27 8.91 7.44
N LEU A 115 10.18 8.33 6.65
CA LEU A 115 10.24 6.90 6.35
C LEU A 115 10.16 6.04 7.62
N ARG A 116 11.06 6.24 8.59
CA ARG A 116 11.12 5.42 9.81
C ARG A 116 9.83 5.48 10.62
N GLU A 117 9.28 6.67 10.83
CA GLU A 117 8.02 6.84 11.57
C GLU A 117 6.84 6.12 10.88
N ILE A 118 6.82 6.11 9.54
CA ILE A 118 5.80 5.38 8.78
C ILE A 118 6.00 3.87 8.91
N LEU A 119 7.24 3.37 8.80
CA LEU A 119 7.53 1.93 8.96
C LEU A 119 7.15 1.43 10.36
N ASP A 120 7.47 2.20 11.40
CA ASP A 120 7.14 1.88 12.79
C ASP A 120 5.62 1.87 13.01
N ALA A 121 4.92 2.91 12.53
CA ALA A 121 3.47 3.03 12.69
C ALA A 121 2.70 1.92 11.96
N LEU A 122 3.16 1.50 10.79
CA LEU A 122 2.59 0.36 10.06
C LEU A 122 2.83 -0.96 10.79
N THR A 123 4.00 -1.15 11.37
CA THR A 123 4.35 -2.34 12.17
C THR A 123 3.43 -2.47 13.38
N GLU A 124 3.31 -1.40 14.17
CA GLU A 124 2.40 -1.37 15.34
C GLU A 124 0.95 -1.60 14.94
N THR A 125 0.51 -0.99 13.83
CA THR A 125 -0.87 -1.16 13.35
C THR A 125 -1.14 -2.59 12.88
N ALA A 126 -0.19 -3.23 12.22
CA ALA A 126 -0.30 -4.64 11.83
C ALA A 126 -0.46 -5.56 13.06
N ASP A 127 0.30 -5.31 14.13
CA ASP A 127 0.17 -6.03 15.40
C ASP A 127 -1.25 -5.90 15.98
N VAL A 128 -1.75 -4.68 16.05
CA VAL A 128 -3.10 -4.38 16.58
C VAL A 128 -4.18 -5.06 15.73
N LEU A 129 -4.05 -5.04 14.40
CA LEU A 129 -5.01 -5.68 13.51
C LEU A 129 -5.07 -7.20 13.68
N GLN A 130 -3.90 -7.85 13.81
CA GLN A 130 -3.82 -9.29 14.03
C GLN A 130 -4.45 -9.68 15.38
N VAL A 131 -4.13 -8.96 16.46
CA VAL A 131 -4.72 -9.18 17.80
C VAL A 131 -6.24 -8.95 17.78
N GLY A 132 -6.72 -7.99 16.99
CA GLY A 132 -8.14 -7.68 16.83
C GLY A 132 -8.95 -8.68 15.99
N GLY A 133 -8.36 -9.81 15.58
CA GLY A 133 -9.02 -10.81 14.74
C GLY A 133 -9.09 -10.45 13.25
N GLY A 134 -8.30 -9.47 12.82
CA GLY A 134 -8.05 -9.18 11.41
C GLY A 134 -7.18 -10.24 10.72
N PRO A 135 -6.88 -10.07 9.42
CA PRO A 135 -5.90 -10.91 8.75
C PRO A 135 -4.51 -10.73 9.41
N GLU A 136 -3.69 -11.78 9.35
CA GLU A 136 -2.26 -11.62 9.61
C GLU A 136 -1.67 -10.78 8.46
N VAL A 137 -0.99 -9.68 8.79
CA VAL A 137 -0.38 -8.79 7.81
C VAL A 137 1.13 -8.80 7.99
N ARG A 138 1.83 -9.10 6.89
CA ARG A 138 3.26 -8.84 6.70
C ARG A 138 3.42 -7.73 5.68
N LEU A 139 4.56 -7.06 5.73
CA LEU A 139 4.86 -5.87 4.95
C LEU A 139 6.07 -6.13 4.05
N VAL A 140 5.99 -5.59 2.84
CA VAL A 140 7.07 -5.62 1.85
C VAL A 140 7.47 -4.18 1.55
N ALA A 141 8.75 -3.86 1.72
CA ALA A 141 9.25 -2.51 1.47
C ALA A 141 9.71 -2.38 0.02
N ASP A 142 8.93 -1.70 -0.81
CA ASP A 142 9.20 -1.57 -2.23
C ASP A 142 10.16 -0.42 -2.53
N GLY A 143 11.20 -0.72 -3.30
CA GLY A 143 11.96 0.27 -4.04
C GLY A 143 11.20 0.74 -5.28
N VAL A 144 11.47 1.98 -5.71
CA VAL A 144 10.98 2.51 -7.00
C VAL A 144 12.14 2.44 -7.99
N ARG A 145 12.06 1.50 -8.93
CA ARG A 145 13.22 1.13 -9.76
C ARG A 145 13.74 2.27 -10.63
N GLN A 146 12.90 3.24 -11.02
CA GLN A 146 13.32 4.43 -11.74
C GLN A 146 14.42 5.20 -11.00
N HIS A 147 14.40 5.18 -9.66
CA HIS A 147 15.31 5.94 -8.80
C HIS A 147 16.66 5.25 -8.56
N GLY A 148 16.87 4.04 -9.09
CA GLY A 148 18.11 3.28 -8.95
C GLY A 148 18.27 2.58 -7.58
N PRO A 149 19.39 1.87 -7.36
CA PRO A 149 19.58 1.02 -6.19
C PRO A 149 19.84 1.78 -4.88
N ALA A 150 20.47 2.95 -4.93
CA ALA A 150 20.84 3.68 -3.71
C ALA A 150 19.65 4.05 -2.80
N PRO A 151 18.49 4.50 -3.32
CA PRO A 151 17.28 4.65 -2.50
C PRO A 151 16.77 3.33 -1.90
N LEU A 152 16.86 2.19 -2.61
CA LEU A 152 16.46 0.89 -2.08
C LEU A 152 17.37 0.46 -0.91
N GLU A 153 18.67 0.72 -1.00
CA GLU A 153 19.59 0.48 0.13
C GLU A 153 19.20 1.30 1.36
N ARG A 154 18.77 2.56 1.18
CA ARG A 154 18.30 3.41 2.28
C ARG A 154 17.02 2.86 2.91
N VAL A 155 16.11 2.34 2.08
CA VAL A 155 14.90 1.65 2.57
C VAL A 155 15.27 0.41 3.37
N LEU A 156 16.18 -0.43 2.87
CA LEU A 156 16.66 -1.62 3.58
C LEU A 156 17.24 -1.27 4.95
N ARG A 157 18.12 -0.27 5.02
CA ARG A 157 18.69 0.19 6.31
C ARG A 157 17.60 0.64 7.28
N ALA A 158 16.64 1.44 6.81
CA ALA A 158 15.52 1.89 7.65
C ALA A 158 14.67 0.72 8.15
N VAL A 159 14.40 -0.29 7.32
CA VAL A 159 13.67 -1.51 7.72
C VAL A 159 14.44 -2.26 8.82
N LEU A 160 15.74 -2.52 8.62
CA LEU A 160 16.59 -3.22 9.58
C LEU A 160 16.70 -2.48 10.92
N GLU A 161 16.69 -1.15 10.89
CA GLU A 161 16.70 -0.31 12.10
C GLU A 161 15.32 -0.25 12.79
N SER A 162 14.22 -0.33 12.02
CA SER A 162 12.83 -0.32 12.54
C SER A 162 12.41 -1.65 13.16
N SER A 163 13.02 -2.77 12.75
CA SER A 163 12.59 -4.10 13.18
C SER A 163 12.83 -4.32 14.68
N ARG A 164 11.74 -4.31 15.45
CA ARG A 164 11.73 -4.73 16.85
C ARG A 164 12.18 -6.19 16.98
N ALA A 165 13.03 -6.46 17.96
CA ALA A 165 13.47 -7.81 18.29
C ALA A 165 12.29 -8.65 18.82
N GLY A 166 11.73 -9.53 17.98
CA GLY A 166 10.68 -10.47 18.41
C GLY A 166 9.97 -11.15 17.25
N GLU A 167 9.39 -10.37 16.33
CA GLU A 167 8.78 -10.85 15.09
C GLU A 167 8.86 -9.76 14.00
N PRO A 168 9.68 -9.92 12.95
CA PRO A 168 9.71 -8.93 11.87
C PRO A 168 8.37 -8.94 11.11
N ARG A 169 7.71 -7.78 11.04
CA ARG A 169 6.56 -7.58 10.13
C ARG A 169 7.01 -7.29 8.70
N TRP A 170 8.19 -6.69 8.53
CA TRP A 170 8.83 -6.50 7.23
C TRP A 170 9.52 -7.79 6.80
N VAL A 171 8.94 -8.50 5.83
CA VAL A 171 9.39 -9.86 5.44
C VAL A 171 10.15 -9.91 4.12
N ALA A 172 10.06 -8.85 3.31
CA ALA A 172 10.75 -8.77 2.04
C ALA A 172 11.04 -7.32 1.64
N LEU A 173 12.00 -7.18 0.72
CA LEU A 173 12.09 -6.01 -0.16
C LEU A 173 11.42 -6.35 -1.48
N GLY A 174 10.69 -5.38 -2.05
CA GLY A 174 10.15 -5.48 -3.39
C GLY A 174 10.77 -4.46 -4.34
N LEU A 175 10.51 -4.63 -5.64
CA LEU A 175 10.97 -3.73 -6.67
C LEU A 175 9.79 -3.37 -7.59
N ALA A 176 9.29 -2.15 -7.42
CA ALA A 176 8.13 -1.63 -8.14
C ALA A 176 8.53 -0.53 -9.14
N GLY A 177 7.53 -0.01 -9.86
CA GLY A 177 7.68 1.07 -10.83
C GLY A 177 7.67 0.60 -12.29
N VAL A 178 8.04 1.49 -13.20
CA VAL A 178 8.00 1.23 -14.65
C VAL A 178 9.06 0.21 -15.01
N GLU A 179 8.63 -0.99 -15.40
CA GLU A 179 9.52 -2.13 -15.57
C GLU A 179 10.69 -1.84 -16.53
N ALA A 180 10.40 -1.21 -17.67
CA ALA A 180 11.40 -0.92 -18.70
C ALA A 180 12.45 0.14 -18.30
N SER A 181 12.28 0.83 -17.17
CA SER A 181 13.17 1.94 -16.79
C SER A 181 14.57 1.49 -16.37
N ARG A 182 14.69 0.35 -15.66
CA ARG A 182 15.97 -0.24 -15.24
C ARG A 182 15.85 -1.76 -15.11
N PRO A 183 16.86 -2.55 -15.54
CA PRO A 183 16.86 -3.99 -15.33
C PRO A 183 17.04 -4.35 -13.85
N ALA A 184 16.44 -5.47 -13.42
CA ALA A 184 16.52 -5.95 -12.04
C ALA A 184 17.96 -6.25 -11.58
N ALA A 185 18.83 -6.66 -12.51
CA ALA A 185 20.25 -6.95 -12.21
C ALA A 185 21.04 -5.76 -11.62
N GLN A 186 20.54 -4.52 -11.74
CA GLN A 186 21.15 -3.36 -11.08
C GLN A 186 20.89 -3.28 -9.57
N PHE A 187 20.05 -4.16 -9.02
CA PHE A 187 19.61 -4.16 -7.62
C PHE A 187 19.99 -5.45 -6.87
N ALA A 188 20.86 -6.27 -7.48
CA ALA A 188 21.36 -7.52 -6.92
C ALA A 188 22.51 -7.30 -5.94
#